data_AF-A0A1Y0MG12-F1
#
_entry.id   AF-A0A1Y0MG12-F1
#
_cell.length_a   1.000
_cell.length_b   1.000
_cell.length_c   1.000
_cell.angle_alpha   90.00
_cell.angle_beta   90.00
_cell.angle_gamma   90.00
#
_symmetry.space_group_name_H-M   'P 1'
#
loop_
_entity.id
_entity.type
_entity.pdbx_description
1 polymer ?
#
loop_
_entity_poly.entity_id
_entity_poly.type
_entity_poly.pdbx_seq_one_letter_code
_entity_poly.pdbx_strand_id
1 'polypeptide(L)'
;MKKLIACLAFLSLLTSCNVTETIVFTEDGSGEFLVSYDMGEMMTQMKETMGGSTDSAEKKEAGEVFDTTMIFADIMEVYKDSVAALPEEQRLAMEYVKDMYMTMNMDEDAGKMNMGIGMKFNSINDLKDIQDKIKKAQSLNAQSGQADAMKNGSPLGKFAGNDDAKVAYNYSNSGFSRLTTIPELSEAEYEEMESMFDDNDETDKEFMQYFEASYYNVELVFPKRVKSVDIEGAVISEDGKTVTYKASWIDYIKNPKSLDVNVTFYE
;
A
#
# COMPACT_ATOMS: atom_id res chain seq x y z
N MET A 1 -31.31 34.40 -23.13
CA MET A 1 -30.02 34.27 -22.42
C MET A 1 -30.27 33.53 -21.10
N LYS A 2 -30.36 32.20 -21.11
CA LYS A 2 -30.76 31.38 -19.93
C LYS A 2 -30.25 29.92 -20.00
N LYS A 3 -29.19 29.63 -20.76
CA LYS A 3 -28.73 28.24 -21.00
C LYS A 3 -27.20 28.08 -21.06
N LEU A 4 -26.45 28.79 -20.21
CA LEU A 4 -24.98 28.72 -20.19
C LEU A 4 -24.39 28.78 -18.76
N ILE A 5 -25.10 28.27 -17.75
CA ILE A 5 -24.60 28.21 -16.35
C ILE A 5 -24.84 26.81 -15.75
N ALA A 6 -24.61 25.75 -16.51
CA ALA A 6 -24.81 24.37 -16.03
C ALA A 6 -23.77 23.38 -16.57
N CYS A 7 -22.52 23.82 -16.71
CA CYS A 7 -21.38 22.95 -17.06
C CYS A 7 -20.18 23.14 -16.13
N LEU A 8 -20.40 23.64 -14.90
CA LEU A 8 -19.32 23.94 -13.96
C LEU A 8 -19.52 23.30 -12.57
N ALA A 9 -20.03 22.07 -12.54
CA ALA A 9 -20.18 21.28 -11.31
C ALA A 9 -19.98 19.78 -11.58
N PHE A 10 -18.94 19.44 -12.33
CA PHE A 10 -18.46 18.07 -12.46
C PHE A 10 -16.96 18.07 -12.81
N LEU A 11 -16.15 18.73 -11.97
CA LEU A 11 -14.81 18.21 -11.70
C LEU A 11 -14.97 17.35 -10.45
N SER A 12 -15.42 16.11 -10.65
CA SER A 12 -15.09 15.02 -9.74
C SER A 12 -13.56 14.93 -9.75
N LEU A 13 -12.92 15.56 -8.76
CA LEU A 13 -11.56 15.22 -8.38
C LEU A 13 -11.65 13.75 -7.97
N LEU A 14 -11.25 12.87 -8.86
CA LEU A 14 -11.25 11.44 -8.62
C LEU A 14 -10.14 11.20 -7.60
N THR A 15 -10.55 11.17 -6.35
CA THR A 15 -9.66 10.88 -5.24
C THR A 15 -9.21 9.44 -5.35
N SER A 16 -7.95 9.20 -5.70
CA SER A 16 -7.42 7.84 -5.85
C SER A 16 -6.08 7.68 -5.16
N CYS A 17 -6.06 6.88 -4.09
CA CYS A 17 -4.83 6.36 -3.52
C CYS A 17 -4.46 5.09 -4.27
N ASN A 18 -3.33 5.11 -4.96
CA ASN A 18 -2.84 3.92 -5.64
C ASN A 18 -1.85 3.20 -4.73
N VAL A 19 -2.13 1.93 -4.46
CA VAL A 19 -1.17 1.04 -3.83
C VAL A 19 -0.47 0.24 -4.92
N THR A 20 0.84 0.10 -4.81
CA THR A 20 1.65 -0.70 -5.74
C THR A 20 2.50 -1.68 -4.96
N GLU A 21 2.20 -2.97 -5.10
CA GLU A 21 3.00 -4.09 -4.64
C GLU A 21 3.98 -4.49 -5.75
N THR A 22 5.27 -4.33 -5.50
CA THR A 22 6.34 -4.65 -6.42
C THR A 22 7.18 -5.80 -5.87
N ILE A 23 7.40 -6.83 -6.69
CA ILE A 23 8.32 -7.93 -6.37
C ILE A 23 9.33 -8.05 -7.51
N VAL A 24 10.59 -7.76 -7.21
CA VAL A 24 11.70 -7.85 -8.17
C VAL A 24 12.56 -9.05 -7.82
N PHE A 25 12.66 -10.00 -8.75
CA PHE A 25 13.51 -11.18 -8.63
C PHE A 25 14.84 -10.99 -9.36
N THR A 26 15.91 -11.50 -8.76
CA THR A 26 17.24 -11.59 -9.38
C THR A 26 17.49 -13.02 -9.88
N GLU A 27 18.60 -13.21 -10.63
CA GLU A 27 18.93 -14.51 -11.23
C GLU A 27 19.21 -15.62 -10.21
N ASP A 28 19.65 -15.28 -9.00
CA ASP A 28 19.95 -16.26 -7.94
C ASP A 28 18.73 -16.64 -7.08
N GLY A 29 17.57 -16.06 -7.35
CA GLY A 29 16.32 -16.29 -6.64
C GLY A 29 16.11 -15.41 -5.40
N SER A 30 17.06 -14.51 -5.11
CA SER A 30 16.85 -13.39 -4.19
C SER A 30 16.03 -12.28 -4.87
N GLY A 31 15.75 -11.22 -4.12
CA GLY A 31 15.00 -10.10 -4.64
C GLY A 31 14.61 -9.06 -3.62
N GLU A 32 13.68 -8.23 -4.04
CA GLU A 32 13.15 -7.11 -3.27
C GLU A 32 11.63 -7.08 -3.36
N PHE A 33 11.00 -6.96 -2.20
CA PHE A 33 9.57 -6.76 -2.05
C PHE A 33 9.35 -5.33 -1.56
N LEU A 34 8.43 -4.60 -2.19
CA LEU A 34 8.05 -3.24 -1.81
C LEU A 34 6.55 -3.04 -1.98
N VAL A 35 5.88 -2.53 -0.98
CA VAL A 35 4.53 -1.96 -1.12
C VAL A 35 4.65 -0.46 -0.98
N SER A 36 4.17 0.27 -1.97
CA SER A 36 4.16 1.74 -2.00
C SER A 36 2.75 2.30 -2.05
N TYR A 37 2.57 3.45 -1.43
CA TYR A 37 1.31 4.18 -1.29
C TYR A 37 1.50 5.58 -1.89
N ASP A 38 0.71 5.91 -2.91
CA ASP A 38 0.64 7.26 -3.45
C ASP A 38 -0.36 8.09 -2.63
N MET A 39 0.18 9.01 -1.84
CA MET A 39 -0.55 9.91 -0.95
C MET A 39 -0.49 11.36 -1.43
N GLY A 40 -0.07 11.63 -2.68
CA GLY A 40 0.03 12.98 -3.22
C GLY A 40 -1.29 13.76 -3.19
N GLU A 41 -2.39 13.05 -3.37
CA GLU A 41 -3.72 13.64 -3.30
C GLU A 41 -4.16 13.99 -1.88
N MET A 42 -3.84 13.14 -0.89
CA MET A 42 -4.04 13.46 0.52
C MET A 42 -3.25 14.72 0.92
N MET A 43 -2.03 14.88 0.41
CA MET A 43 -1.26 16.11 0.62
C MET A 43 -1.94 17.34 0.00
N THR A 44 -2.50 17.20 -1.19
CA THR A 44 -3.21 18.29 -1.87
C THR A 44 -4.41 18.74 -1.04
N GLN A 45 -5.21 17.80 -0.52
CA GLN A 45 -6.34 18.11 0.36
C GLN A 45 -5.90 18.68 1.72
N MET A 46 -4.79 18.20 2.28
CA MET A 46 -4.24 18.74 3.52
C MET A 46 -3.81 20.20 3.35
N LYS A 47 -3.23 20.57 2.20
CA LYS A 47 -2.90 21.96 1.86
C LYS A 47 -4.13 22.85 1.75
N GLU A 48 -5.21 22.33 1.16
CA GLU A 48 -6.48 23.05 0.99
C GLU A 48 -7.18 23.28 2.34
N THR A 49 -7.18 22.28 3.22
CA THR A 49 -7.88 22.31 4.51
C THR A 49 -7.11 23.01 5.63
N MET A 50 -5.77 22.92 5.65
CA MET A 50 -4.93 23.62 6.63
C MET A 50 -4.65 25.09 6.27
N GLY A 51 -5.34 25.64 5.25
CA GLY A 51 -5.29 27.07 4.95
C GLY A 51 -3.94 27.51 4.38
N GLY A 52 -3.42 26.77 3.40
CA GLY A 52 -2.37 27.25 2.49
C GLY A 52 -2.88 28.48 1.72
N SER A 53 -2.94 29.61 2.40
CA SER A 53 -3.45 30.87 1.89
C SER A 53 -2.57 31.30 0.73
N THR A 54 -3.16 31.36 -0.46
CA THR A 54 -2.52 31.89 -1.68
C THR A 54 -2.41 33.43 -1.67
N ASP A 55 -2.66 34.08 -0.53
CA ASP A 55 -2.81 35.54 -0.41
C ASP A 55 -1.67 36.27 0.33
N SER A 56 -0.48 35.67 0.40
CA SER A 56 0.72 36.40 0.86
C SER A 56 1.78 36.40 -0.22
N ALA A 57 1.93 37.54 -0.90
CA ALA A 57 3.03 37.87 -1.80
C ALA A 57 4.35 38.09 -1.03
N GLU A 58 4.67 37.17 -0.12
CA GLU A 58 5.98 37.04 0.52
C GLU A 58 6.58 35.73 0.01
N LYS A 59 7.86 35.78 -0.37
CA LYS A 59 8.60 34.70 -1.06
C LYS A 59 8.20 33.32 -0.52
N LYS A 60 7.48 32.53 -1.32
CA LYS A 60 7.33 31.10 -1.06
C LYS A 60 8.74 30.53 -0.92
N GLU A 61 9.10 30.07 0.26
CA GLU A 61 10.24 29.16 0.40
C GLU A 61 9.96 27.97 -0.52
N ALA A 62 10.99 27.47 -1.21
CA ALA A 62 10.83 26.30 -2.06
C ALA A 62 10.20 25.18 -1.21
N GLY A 63 9.17 24.51 -1.72
CA GLY A 63 8.48 23.47 -0.97
C GLY A 63 9.46 22.42 -0.48
N GLU A 64 9.18 21.82 0.67
CA GLU A 64 10.08 20.80 1.22
C GLU A 64 10.15 19.60 0.26
N VAL A 65 11.38 19.20 -0.07
CA VAL A 65 11.66 17.99 -0.86
C VAL A 65 12.52 17.07 -0.01
N PHE A 66 12.04 15.87 0.24
CA PHE A 66 12.79 14.85 0.95
C PHE A 66 12.60 13.49 0.30
N ASP A 67 13.73 12.82 0.08
CA ASP A 67 13.82 11.45 -0.40
C ASP A 67 14.65 10.68 0.62
N THR A 68 13.98 9.85 1.42
CA THR A 68 14.59 9.17 2.56
C THR A 68 14.25 7.70 2.55
N THR A 69 15.27 6.87 2.68
CA THR A 69 15.13 5.44 2.99
C THR A 69 15.64 5.19 4.39
N MET A 70 14.80 4.61 5.24
CA MET A 70 15.11 4.26 6.62
C MET A 70 15.11 2.74 6.77
N ILE A 71 16.24 2.17 7.19
CA ILE A 71 16.36 0.73 7.46
C ILE A 71 16.14 0.50 8.95
N PHE A 72 15.25 -0.43 9.32
CA PHE A 72 14.90 -0.65 10.74
C PHE A 72 16.12 -1.10 11.57
N ALA A 73 16.98 -1.96 11.03
CA ALA A 73 18.23 -2.36 11.68
C ALA A 73 19.14 -1.14 11.97
N ASP A 74 19.23 -0.18 11.06
CA ASP A 74 20.06 1.01 11.25
C ASP A 74 19.47 1.92 12.32
N ILE A 75 18.14 2.10 12.35
CA ILE A 75 17.44 2.82 13.44
C ILE A 75 17.75 2.15 14.78
N MET A 76 17.70 0.82 14.84
CA MET A 76 17.98 0.07 16.08
C MET A 76 19.41 0.26 16.58
N GLU A 77 20.40 0.31 15.68
CA GLU A 77 21.80 0.52 16.08
C GLU A 77 22.08 1.99 16.44
N VAL A 78 21.52 2.95 15.71
CA VAL A 78 21.66 4.38 16.01
C VAL A 78 21.02 4.75 17.36
N TYR A 79 19.83 4.20 17.64
CA TYR A 79 19.05 4.48 18.85
C TYR A 79 19.13 3.35 19.87
N LYS A 80 20.21 2.57 19.88
CA LYS A 80 20.36 1.35 20.68
C LYS A 80 20.05 1.52 22.16
N ASP A 81 20.50 2.61 22.78
CA ASP A 81 20.23 2.90 24.19
C ASP A 81 18.73 3.15 24.44
N SER A 82 18.06 3.85 23.51
CA SER A 82 16.61 4.08 23.56
C SER A 82 15.83 2.80 23.28
N VAL A 83 16.26 1.99 22.31
CA VAL A 83 15.65 0.69 21.98
C VAL A 83 15.81 -0.30 23.14
N ALA A 84 16.95 -0.29 23.84
CA ALA A 84 17.18 -1.10 25.02
C ALA A 84 16.28 -0.71 26.21
N ALA A 85 15.83 0.55 26.26
CA ALA A 85 14.90 1.05 27.28
C ALA A 85 13.42 0.80 26.96
N LEU A 86 13.09 0.31 25.75
CA LEU A 86 11.71 0.00 25.38
C LEU A 86 11.17 -1.22 26.14
N PRO A 87 9.85 -1.29 26.37
CA PRO A 87 9.19 -2.51 26.85
C PRO A 87 9.55 -3.72 25.97
N GLU A 88 9.60 -4.91 26.58
CA GLU A 88 9.99 -6.14 25.89
C GLU A 88 9.20 -6.40 24.62
N GLU A 89 7.88 -6.15 24.65
CA GLU A 89 7.00 -6.29 23.49
C GLU A 89 7.43 -5.42 22.31
N GLN A 90 7.77 -4.14 22.57
CA GLN A 90 8.21 -3.21 21.53
C GLN A 90 9.59 -3.57 21.00
N ARG A 91 10.49 -4.07 21.87
CA ARG A 91 11.82 -4.54 21.47
C ARG A 91 11.74 -5.79 20.57
N LEU A 92 10.86 -6.73 20.91
CA LEU A 92 10.60 -7.92 20.08
C LEU A 92 9.95 -7.54 18.75
N ALA A 93 9.05 -6.55 18.74
CA ALA A 93 8.46 -6.01 17.53
C ALA A 93 9.51 -5.38 16.61
N MET A 94 10.43 -4.57 17.14
CA MET A 94 11.52 -3.97 16.36
C MET A 94 12.46 -5.04 15.80
N GLU A 95 12.82 -6.05 16.59
CA GLU A 95 13.65 -7.18 16.13
C GLU A 95 12.97 -7.96 14.99
N TYR A 96 11.65 -8.14 15.05
CA TYR A 96 10.88 -8.86 14.03
C TYR A 96 10.87 -8.16 12.67
N VAL A 97 10.95 -6.83 12.66
CA VAL A 97 10.93 -6.00 11.44
C VAL A 97 12.29 -5.45 11.04
N LYS A 98 13.38 -5.84 11.72
CA LYS A 98 14.72 -5.26 11.53
C LYS A 98 15.23 -5.30 10.09
N ASP A 99 14.86 -6.32 9.33
CA ASP A 99 15.29 -6.54 7.94
C ASP A 99 14.42 -5.77 6.93
N MET A 100 13.43 -5.01 7.41
CA MET A 100 12.61 -4.15 6.59
C MET A 100 13.22 -2.76 6.44
N TYR A 101 12.71 -2.02 5.47
CA TYR A 101 12.97 -0.61 5.28
C TYR A 101 11.68 0.13 4.97
N MET A 102 11.69 1.43 5.23
CA MET A 102 10.67 2.38 4.79
C MET A 102 11.27 3.36 3.80
N THR A 103 10.52 3.73 2.78
CA THR A 103 10.86 4.81 1.86
C THR A 103 9.86 5.93 2.01
N MET A 104 10.33 7.16 1.89
CA MET A 104 9.51 8.36 1.93
C MET A 104 10.04 9.34 0.89
N ASN A 105 9.21 9.64 -0.09
CA ASN A 105 9.51 10.58 -1.15
C ASN A 105 8.43 11.66 -1.14
N MET A 106 8.78 12.86 -0.67
CA MET A 106 7.90 14.02 -0.70
C MET A 106 8.50 15.10 -1.59
N ASP A 107 7.65 15.70 -2.39
CA ASP A 107 7.91 16.92 -3.14
C ASP A 107 6.65 17.77 -3.01
N GLU A 108 6.69 18.74 -2.11
CA GLU A 108 5.54 19.59 -1.82
C GLU A 108 5.09 20.39 -3.05
N ASP A 109 6.04 20.93 -3.82
CA ASP A 109 5.73 21.76 -4.98
C ASP A 109 5.11 20.93 -6.12
N ALA A 110 5.55 19.67 -6.27
CA ALA A 110 4.96 18.71 -7.20
C ALA A 110 3.70 18.01 -6.66
N GLY A 111 3.31 18.25 -5.41
CA GLY A 111 2.18 17.58 -4.75
C GLY A 111 2.39 16.08 -4.59
N LYS A 112 3.64 15.62 -4.46
CA LYS A 112 3.97 14.20 -4.31
C LYS A 112 4.23 13.86 -2.87
N MET A 113 3.66 12.74 -2.43
CA MET A 113 4.02 12.09 -1.18
C MET A 113 3.83 10.59 -1.39
N ASN A 114 4.94 9.90 -1.56
CA ASN A 114 4.95 8.45 -1.65
C ASN A 114 5.59 7.90 -0.38
N MET A 115 4.92 6.91 0.21
CA MET A 115 5.49 6.12 1.29
C MET A 115 5.61 4.68 0.83
N GLY A 116 6.69 4.02 1.19
CA GLY A 116 6.88 2.61 0.90
C GLY A 116 7.36 1.84 2.10
N ILE A 117 7.01 0.56 2.15
CA ILE A 117 7.53 -0.40 3.10
C ILE A 117 7.94 -1.66 2.36
N GLY A 118 9.16 -2.10 2.58
CA GLY A 118 9.73 -3.21 1.83
C GLY A 118 10.77 -3.99 2.62
N MET A 119 11.26 -5.06 1.99
CA MET A 119 12.40 -5.82 2.46
C MET A 119 13.13 -6.48 1.30
N LYS A 120 14.42 -6.73 1.50
CA LYS A 120 15.18 -7.62 0.63
C LYS A 120 15.01 -9.05 1.11
N PHE A 121 14.90 -10.00 0.19
CA PHE A 121 14.79 -11.41 0.49
C PHE A 121 15.89 -12.21 -0.22
N ASN A 122 16.41 -13.25 0.42
CA ASN A 122 17.35 -14.19 -0.19
C ASN A 122 16.62 -15.34 -0.88
N SER A 123 15.42 -15.66 -0.42
CA SER A 123 14.54 -16.67 -1.00
C SER A 123 13.09 -16.24 -0.84
N ILE A 124 12.21 -16.71 -1.73
CA ILE A 124 10.77 -16.44 -1.66
C ILE A 124 10.14 -16.84 -0.31
N ASN A 125 10.74 -17.81 0.38
CA ASN A 125 10.31 -18.24 1.71
C ASN A 125 10.44 -17.14 2.78
N ASP A 126 11.33 -16.16 2.58
CA ASP A 126 11.49 -15.03 3.50
C ASP A 126 10.25 -14.11 3.48
N LEU A 127 9.43 -14.18 2.43
CA LEU A 127 8.18 -13.43 2.29
C LEU A 127 6.97 -14.12 2.92
N LYS A 128 7.12 -15.31 3.51
CA LYS A 128 6.00 -16.08 4.07
C LYS A 128 5.16 -15.29 5.08
N ASP A 129 5.82 -14.47 5.90
CA ASP A 129 5.18 -13.68 6.95
C ASP A 129 5.28 -12.17 6.65
N ILE A 130 5.42 -11.80 5.36
CA ILE A 130 5.63 -10.39 4.96
C ILE A 130 4.47 -9.48 5.38
N GLN A 131 3.23 -9.98 5.30
CA GLN A 131 2.05 -9.22 5.70
C GLN A 131 2.06 -8.92 7.21
N ASP A 132 2.40 -9.92 8.03
CA ASP A 132 2.52 -9.77 9.48
C ASP A 132 3.64 -8.79 9.85
N LYS A 133 4.76 -8.85 9.12
CA LYS A 133 5.87 -7.90 9.25
C LYS A 133 5.46 -6.46 8.91
N ILE A 134 4.75 -6.26 7.80
CA ILE A 134 4.22 -4.93 7.40
C ILE A 134 3.28 -4.38 8.47
N LYS A 135 2.32 -5.18 8.94
CA LYS A 135 1.39 -4.78 10.01
C LYS A 135 2.14 -4.41 11.28
N LYS A 136 3.14 -5.21 11.67
CA LYS A 136 3.98 -4.93 12.83
C LYS A 136 4.76 -3.63 12.67
N ALA A 137 5.37 -3.39 11.52
CA ALA A 137 6.10 -2.16 11.23
C ALA A 137 5.18 -0.92 11.24
N GLN A 138 3.98 -1.03 10.67
CA GLN A 138 2.95 0.01 10.74
C GLN A 138 2.56 0.33 12.19
N SER A 139 2.38 -0.70 13.02
CA SER A 139 2.06 -0.51 14.45
C SER A 139 3.16 0.18 15.25
N LEU A 140 4.43 0.08 14.83
CA LEU A 140 5.56 0.76 15.46
C LEU A 140 5.64 2.25 15.11
N ASN A 141 5.20 2.62 13.90
CA ASN A 141 5.13 4.04 13.48
C ASN A 141 3.90 4.76 14.07
N ALA A 142 2.96 3.99 14.62
CA ALA A 142 1.76 4.51 15.19
C ALA A 142 2.06 5.13 16.57
N GLN A 143 2.41 6.42 16.59
CA GLN A 143 2.35 7.21 17.83
C GLN A 143 0.96 6.99 18.44
N SER A 144 0.91 6.81 19.77
CA SER A 144 -0.21 6.30 20.59
C SER A 144 -1.52 7.12 20.58
N GLY A 145 -1.80 7.86 19.51
CA GLY A 145 -3.08 8.48 19.18
C GLY A 145 -3.38 8.59 17.67
N GLN A 146 -2.41 8.47 16.77
CA GLN A 146 -2.67 8.39 15.32
C GLN A 146 -3.09 6.98 14.89
N ALA A 147 -2.57 5.94 15.57
CA ALA A 147 -3.00 4.56 15.40
C ALA A 147 -4.50 4.40 15.64
N ASP A 148 -5.00 4.95 16.75
CA ASP A 148 -6.41 4.88 17.13
C ASP A 148 -7.29 5.74 16.23
N ALA A 149 -6.79 6.88 15.74
CA ALA A 149 -7.51 7.69 14.76
C ALA A 149 -7.60 7.00 13.38
N MET A 150 -6.55 6.28 12.97
CA MET A 150 -6.56 5.51 11.71
C MET A 150 -7.35 4.20 11.85
N LYS A 151 -7.26 3.52 13.01
CA LYS A 151 -7.94 2.25 13.33
C LYS A 151 -9.42 2.41 13.66
N ASN A 152 -9.78 3.45 14.42
CA ASN A 152 -11.15 3.64 14.92
C ASN A 152 -11.88 4.82 14.23
N GLY A 153 -11.18 5.69 13.50
CA GLY A 153 -11.73 6.91 12.90
C GLY A 153 -11.53 7.08 11.39
N SER A 154 -10.80 6.17 10.74
CA SER A 154 -10.66 6.12 9.28
C SER A 154 -11.10 4.74 8.82
N PRO A 155 -11.93 4.63 7.78
CA PRO A 155 -12.28 3.32 7.28
C PRO A 155 -11.05 2.53 6.83
N LEU A 156 -9.90 3.16 6.50
CA LEU A 156 -8.64 2.47 6.17
C LEU A 156 -8.16 1.52 7.28
N GLY A 157 -8.30 1.91 8.56
CA GLY A 157 -7.93 1.04 9.66
C GLY A 157 -9.04 0.06 10.09
N LYS A 158 -10.29 0.30 9.67
CA LYS A 158 -11.34 -0.73 9.66
C LYS A 158 -11.07 -1.77 8.55
N PHE A 159 -10.56 -1.35 7.37
CA PHE A 159 -10.15 -2.21 6.25
C PHE A 159 -8.85 -2.98 6.50
N ALA A 160 -7.89 -2.37 7.21
CA ALA A 160 -6.69 -3.07 7.69
C ALA A 160 -7.03 -4.15 8.75
N GLY A 161 -8.24 -4.13 9.31
CA GLY A 161 -8.73 -5.05 10.33
C GLY A 161 -9.35 -6.35 9.83
N ASN A 162 -9.48 -6.56 8.50
CA ASN A 162 -9.80 -7.90 7.98
C ASN A 162 -8.49 -8.72 7.86
N ASP A 163 -7.98 -9.04 9.05
CA ASP A 163 -6.56 -9.26 9.37
C ASP A 163 -6.03 -10.66 9.00
N ASP A 164 -6.84 -11.53 8.41
CA ASP A 164 -6.53 -12.95 8.36
C ASP A 164 -6.31 -13.54 6.96
N ALA A 165 -6.49 -12.74 5.90
CA ALA A 165 -6.16 -13.19 4.55
C ALA A 165 -4.64 -13.34 4.40
N LYS A 166 -4.16 -14.59 4.30
CA LYS A 166 -2.73 -14.90 4.15
C LYS A 166 -2.36 -15.02 2.69
N VAL A 167 -1.43 -14.20 2.23
CA VAL A 167 -0.88 -14.32 0.88
C VAL A 167 0.37 -15.19 0.91
N ALA A 168 0.36 -16.25 0.09
CA ALA A 168 1.50 -17.12 -0.13
C ALA A 168 2.11 -16.82 -1.50
N TYR A 169 3.44 -16.65 -1.51
CA TYR A 169 4.22 -16.50 -2.74
C TYR A 169 5.00 -17.77 -3.00
N ASN A 170 4.93 -18.28 -4.21
CA ASN A 170 5.73 -19.41 -4.66
C ASN A 170 6.56 -18.99 -5.86
N TYR A 171 7.84 -19.34 -5.88
CA TYR A 171 8.74 -19.04 -6.99
C TYR A 171 9.58 -20.26 -7.33
N SER A 172 9.65 -20.56 -8.62
CA SER A 172 10.34 -21.74 -9.15
C SER A 172 10.92 -21.45 -10.52
N ASN A 173 11.71 -22.40 -11.04
CA ASN A 173 12.24 -22.29 -12.39
C ASN A 173 11.18 -22.23 -13.49
N SER A 174 9.99 -22.79 -13.25
CA SER A 174 8.88 -22.90 -14.21
C SER A 174 7.87 -21.75 -14.09
N GLY A 175 7.87 -21.01 -12.99
CA GLY A 175 6.85 -19.99 -12.77
C GLY A 175 6.83 -19.41 -11.36
N PHE A 176 5.88 -18.50 -11.17
CA PHE A 176 5.57 -17.81 -9.93
C PHE A 176 4.07 -17.93 -9.64
N SER A 177 3.69 -17.98 -8.36
CA SER A 177 2.30 -17.79 -7.96
C SER A 177 2.15 -16.93 -6.72
N ARG A 178 1.07 -16.15 -6.70
CA ARG A 178 0.58 -15.39 -5.55
C ARG A 178 -0.82 -15.93 -5.25
N LEU A 179 -1.01 -16.47 -4.05
CA LEU A 179 -2.25 -17.15 -3.68
C LEU A 179 -2.75 -16.67 -2.33
N THR A 180 -4.02 -16.31 -2.26
CA THR A 180 -4.63 -15.77 -1.05
C THR A 180 -5.48 -16.84 -0.36
N THR A 181 -5.13 -17.13 0.90
CA THR A 181 -5.94 -17.96 1.78
C THR A 181 -6.79 -17.04 2.65
N ILE A 182 -8.10 -17.03 2.40
CA ILE A 182 -9.06 -16.31 3.23
C ILE A 182 -9.59 -17.31 4.26
N PRO A 183 -9.63 -16.97 5.56
CA PRO A 183 -10.32 -17.79 6.55
C PRO A 183 -11.82 -17.76 6.31
N GLU A 184 -12.54 -18.73 6.87
CA GLU A 184 -13.99 -18.65 6.92
C GLU A 184 -14.39 -17.50 7.84
N LEU A 185 -14.93 -16.42 7.26
CA LEU A 185 -15.58 -15.37 8.02
C LEU A 185 -16.89 -15.92 8.62
N SER A 186 -17.18 -15.55 9.86
CA SER A 186 -18.47 -15.76 10.49
C SER A 186 -19.54 -14.86 9.86
N GLU A 187 -20.81 -15.20 10.07
CA GLU A 187 -21.95 -14.39 9.57
C GLU A 187 -21.86 -12.93 10.04
N ALA A 188 -21.43 -12.71 11.29
CA ALA A 188 -21.28 -11.36 11.85
C ALA A 188 -20.14 -10.57 11.17
N GLU A 189 -19.04 -11.22 10.81
CA GLU A 189 -17.92 -10.59 10.10
C GLU A 189 -18.28 -10.28 8.64
N TYR A 190 -19.09 -11.14 8.01
CA TYR A 190 -19.67 -10.86 6.69
C TYR A 190 -20.65 -9.68 6.74
N GLU A 191 -21.57 -9.66 7.70
CA GLU A 191 -22.52 -8.55 7.87
C GLU A 191 -21.80 -7.24 8.19
N GLU A 192 -20.76 -7.27 9.01
CA GLU A 192 -19.92 -6.09 9.30
C GLU A 192 -19.22 -5.61 8.03
N MET A 193 -18.58 -6.51 7.27
CA MET A 193 -17.94 -6.17 5.99
C MET A 193 -18.94 -5.61 4.97
N GLU A 194 -20.13 -6.19 4.83
CA GLU A 194 -21.16 -5.69 3.91
C GLU A 194 -21.73 -4.35 4.34
N SER A 195 -21.92 -4.13 5.66
CA SER A 195 -22.41 -2.87 6.19
C SER A 195 -21.44 -1.70 5.94
N MET A 196 -20.14 -1.97 5.76
CA MET A 196 -19.15 -0.96 5.36
C MET A 196 -19.36 -0.45 3.94
N PHE A 197 -20.08 -1.19 3.10
CA PHE A 197 -20.47 -0.77 1.75
C PHE A 197 -21.90 -0.21 1.70
N ASP A 198 -22.57 -0.09 2.85
CA ASP A 198 -23.92 0.46 2.94
C ASP A 198 -23.86 2.00 3.02
N ASP A 199 -24.61 2.65 2.16
CA ASP A 199 -24.63 4.11 1.95
C ASP A 199 -25.32 4.89 3.09
N ASN A 200 -25.34 4.36 4.31
CA ASN A 200 -26.14 4.92 5.41
C ASN A 200 -25.35 5.89 6.31
N ASP A 201 -24.01 5.82 6.33
CA ASP A 201 -23.14 6.76 7.07
C ASP A 201 -22.42 7.73 6.10
N GLU A 202 -22.39 9.03 6.43
CA GLU A 202 -21.71 10.05 5.62
C GLU A 202 -20.19 9.87 5.61
N THR A 203 -19.58 9.36 6.69
CA THR A 203 -18.12 9.11 6.73
C THR A 203 -17.71 7.91 5.89
N ASP A 204 -18.57 6.88 5.82
CA ASP A 204 -18.32 5.70 5.02
C ASP A 204 -18.50 6.01 3.52
N LYS A 205 -19.41 6.93 3.16
CA LYS A 205 -19.55 7.44 1.78
C LYS A 205 -18.33 8.19 1.25
N GLU A 206 -17.81 9.14 2.01
CA GLU A 206 -16.62 9.91 1.60
C GLU A 206 -15.42 8.99 1.39
N PHE A 207 -15.28 7.99 2.26
CA PHE A 207 -14.25 6.98 2.11
C PHE A 207 -14.47 6.06 0.91
N MET A 208 -15.69 5.55 0.73
CA MET A 208 -16.01 4.69 -0.41
C MET A 208 -15.76 5.42 -1.73
N GLN A 209 -16.11 6.71 -1.83
CA GLN A 209 -15.80 7.55 -2.99
C GLN A 209 -14.28 7.71 -3.21
N TYR A 210 -13.51 7.83 -2.13
CA TYR A 210 -12.04 7.88 -2.18
C TYR A 210 -11.40 6.57 -2.67
N PHE A 211 -12.03 5.41 -2.38
CA PHE A 211 -11.50 4.11 -2.82
C PHE A 211 -12.10 3.61 -4.13
N GLU A 212 -13.21 4.19 -4.60
CA GLU A 212 -13.88 3.81 -5.84
C GLU A 212 -13.01 4.04 -7.08
N ALA A 213 -12.22 5.12 -7.08
CA ALA A 213 -11.25 5.40 -8.15
C ALA A 213 -9.84 4.82 -7.88
N SER A 214 -9.65 4.15 -6.74
CA SER A 214 -8.36 3.63 -6.29
C SER A 214 -8.10 2.21 -6.79
N TYR A 215 -6.85 1.92 -7.16
CA TYR A 215 -6.43 0.59 -7.60
C TYR A 215 -5.33 0.02 -6.70
N TYR A 216 -5.38 -1.29 -6.51
CA TYR A 216 -4.24 -2.08 -6.04
C TYR A 216 -3.51 -2.61 -7.27
N ASN A 217 -2.31 -2.11 -7.50
CA ASN A 217 -1.44 -2.48 -8.61
C ASN A 217 -0.42 -3.50 -8.14
N VAL A 218 -0.16 -4.50 -8.96
CA VAL A 218 0.90 -5.49 -8.74
C VAL A 218 1.87 -5.44 -9.90
N GLU A 219 3.15 -5.30 -9.58
CA GLU A 219 4.26 -5.33 -10.52
C GLU A 219 5.22 -6.47 -10.16
N LEU A 220 5.37 -7.43 -11.06
CA LEU A 220 6.26 -8.56 -10.89
C LEU A 220 7.36 -8.49 -11.93
N VAL A 221 8.61 -8.38 -11.48
CA VAL A 221 9.79 -8.29 -12.36
C VAL A 221 10.61 -9.56 -12.22
N PHE A 222 10.72 -10.32 -13.30
CA PHE A 222 11.40 -11.61 -13.32
C PHE A 222 12.71 -11.56 -14.11
N PRO A 223 13.74 -12.34 -13.73
CA PRO A 223 14.94 -12.49 -14.57
C PRO A 223 14.63 -13.25 -15.88
N LYS A 224 13.62 -14.14 -15.85
CA LYS A 224 13.18 -14.98 -16.97
C LYS A 224 12.01 -14.34 -17.72
N ARG A 225 11.87 -14.69 -19.00
CA ARG A 225 10.75 -14.23 -19.82
C ARG A 225 9.47 -15.01 -19.46
N VAL A 226 8.39 -14.27 -19.35
CA VAL A 226 7.05 -14.77 -19.06
C VAL A 226 6.40 -15.31 -20.33
N LYS A 227 5.83 -16.51 -20.20
CA LYS A 227 5.12 -17.23 -21.25
C LYS A 227 3.61 -17.01 -21.15
N SER A 228 3.05 -17.07 -19.94
CA SER A 228 1.62 -16.83 -19.72
C SER A 228 1.35 -16.30 -18.31
N VAL A 229 0.22 -15.61 -18.18
CA VAL A 229 -0.33 -15.12 -16.92
C VAL A 229 -1.82 -15.46 -16.93
N ASP A 230 -2.37 -15.96 -15.82
CA ASP A 230 -3.77 -16.40 -15.72
C ASP A 230 -4.70 -15.38 -15.06
N ILE A 231 -4.39 -14.08 -15.18
CA ILE A 231 -5.24 -13.00 -14.70
C ILE A 231 -5.64 -12.07 -15.85
N GLU A 232 -6.91 -11.69 -15.87
CA GLU A 232 -7.45 -10.80 -16.89
C GLU A 232 -6.85 -9.39 -16.76
N GLY A 233 -6.58 -8.74 -17.89
CA GLY A 233 -6.02 -7.39 -17.90
C GLY A 233 -4.54 -7.29 -17.54
N ALA A 234 -3.84 -8.40 -17.31
CA ALA A 234 -2.39 -8.39 -17.16
C ALA A 234 -1.69 -7.90 -18.44
N VAL A 235 -0.67 -7.07 -18.24
CA VAL A 235 0.21 -6.57 -19.29
C VAL A 235 1.60 -7.14 -19.07
N ILE A 236 2.17 -7.71 -20.14
CA ILE A 236 3.56 -8.16 -20.17
C ILE A 236 4.36 -7.08 -20.93
N SER A 237 5.43 -6.59 -20.30
CA SER A 237 6.40 -5.66 -20.89
C SER A 237 7.05 -6.17 -22.18
N GLU A 238 7.63 -5.27 -22.97
CA GLU A 238 8.23 -5.59 -24.27
C GLU A 238 9.38 -6.61 -24.20
N ASP A 239 10.19 -6.56 -23.14
CA ASP A 239 11.27 -7.54 -22.92
C ASP A 239 10.74 -8.90 -22.42
N GLY A 240 9.48 -8.95 -22.02
CA GLY A 240 8.79 -10.12 -21.51
C GLY A 240 9.09 -10.43 -20.05
N LYS A 241 9.71 -9.52 -19.29
CA LYS A 241 10.21 -9.80 -17.93
C LYS A 241 9.37 -9.20 -16.82
N THR A 242 8.65 -8.12 -17.11
CA THR A 242 7.72 -7.47 -16.18
C THR A 242 6.28 -7.82 -16.51
N VAL A 243 5.52 -8.22 -15.49
CA VAL A 243 4.06 -8.39 -15.51
C VAL A 243 3.44 -7.33 -14.62
N THR A 244 2.49 -6.58 -15.14
CA THR A 244 1.69 -5.63 -14.36
C THR A 244 0.21 -5.97 -14.47
N TYR A 245 -0.50 -5.95 -13.35
CA TYR A 245 -1.95 -6.09 -13.31
C TYR A 245 -2.51 -5.29 -12.14
N LYS A 246 -3.83 -5.11 -12.10
CA LYS A 246 -4.48 -4.33 -11.05
C LYS A 246 -5.89 -4.82 -10.77
N ALA A 247 -6.33 -4.64 -9.54
CA ALA A 247 -7.72 -4.77 -9.13
C ALA A 247 -8.21 -3.43 -8.58
N SER A 248 -9.51 -3.13 -8.70
CA SER A 248 -10.05 -2.00 -7.95
C SER A 248 -9.94 -2.30 -6.45
N TRP A 249 -9.74 -1.27 -5.63
CA TRP A 249 -9.67 -1.45 -4.19
C TRP A 249 -10.95 -2.09 -3.63
N ILE A 250 -12.11 -1.71 -4.16
CA ILE A 250 -13.41 -2.27 -3.77
C ILE A 250 -13.48 -3.78 -4.06
N ASP A 251 -13.05 -4.21 -5.26
CA ASP A 251 -13.05 -5.63 -5.62
C ASP A 251 -12.07 -6.42 -4.77
N TYR A 252 -10.91 -5.83 -4.47
CA TYR A 252 -9.90 -6.44 -3.60
C TYR A 252 -10.42 -6.65 -2.17
N ILE A 253 -11.08 -5.65 -1.59
CA ILE A 253 -11.65 -5.78 -0.24
C ILE A 253 -12.73 -6.86 -0.22
N LYS A 254 -13.66 -6.85 -1.18
CA LYS A 254 -14.75 -7.84 -1.26
C LYS A 254 -14.25 -9.24 -1.53
N ASN A 255 -13.17 -9.35 -2.31
CA ASN A 255 -12.57 -10.62 -2.67
C ASN A 255 -11.05 -10.47 -2.76
N PRO A 256 -10.31 -10.73 -1.66
CA PRO A 256 -8.85 -10.67 -1.64
C PRO A 256 -8.15 -11.55 -2.68
N LYS A 257 -8.82 -12.62 -3.16
CA LYS A 257 -8.32 -13.50 -4.24
C LYS A 257 -8.34 -12.84 -5.62
N SER A 258 -8.90 -11.66 -5.77
CA SER A 258 -8.88 -10.89 -7.03
C SER A 258 -7.47 -10.56 -7.51
N LEU A 259 -6.47 -10.64 -6.64
CA LEU A 259 -5.05 -10.43 -6.96
C LEU A 259 -4.26 -11.74 -7.08
N ASP A 260 -4.91 -12.91 -6.97
CA ASP A 260 -4.25 -14.20 -7.15
C ASP A 260 -3.82 -14.36 -8.61
N VAL A 261 -2.59 -14.85 -8.80
CA VAL A 261 -2.01 -15.01 -10.13
C VAL A 261 -1.06 -16.20 -10.16
N ASN A 262 -1.03 -16.88 -11.30
CA ASN A 262 -0.03 -17.83 -11.73
C ASN A 262 0.64 -17.31 -13.00
N VAL A 263 1.96 -17.19 -12.93
CA VAL A 263 2.83 -16.81 -14.04
C VAL A 263 3.65 -18.02 -14.43
N THR A 264 3.70 -18.34 -15.73
CA THR A 264 4.60 -19.38 -16.25
C THR A 264 5.73 -18.77 -17.05
N PHE A 265 6.92 -19.36 -16.98
CA PHE A 265 8.08 -18.91 -17.74
C PHE A 265 8.28 -19.75 -19.00
N TYR A 266 9.03 -19.20 -19.96
CA TYR A 266 9.60 -20.01 -21.02
C TYR A 266 10.67 -20.97 -20.45
N GLU A 267 10.75 -22.17 -21.04
CA GLU A 267 11.80 -23.14 -20.76
C GLU A 267 13.19 -22.66 -21.22
#